data_AF-A0A9C6SXT1-F1
#
_entry.id   AF-A0A9C6SXT1-F1
#
_cell.length_a   1.000
_cell.length_b   1.000
_cell.length_c   1.000
_cell.angle_alpha   90.00
_cell.angle_beta   90.00
_cell.angle_gamma   90.00
#
_symmetry.space_group_name_H-M   'P 1'
#
loop_
_entity.id
_entity.type
_entity.pdbx_description
1 polymer ?
#
loop_
_entity_poly.entity_id
_entity_poly.type
_entity_poly.pdbx_seq_one_letter_code
_entity_poly.pdbx_strand_id
1 'polypeptide(L)'
;MRVGFPFTGNEVELPVYRKLSLLGFVQRLLTKRCASFFARNDKYLLLSGERGASGFEPIGSLQEQAPLQLEQVLSYDEVKLSALLSVSSHTEFINEGERTNCGRVTRNRRSLETQGVIMGLIGARLSRRNLMEFQDIVIARTQNTKQQGYGQEEEMTPTTREQDYRRVWRHFYETPDHLHGTVSIDNKRFGVSGNKQDVFDNLVMKRRYAISFDMLLLEAQARALKANKQAYIHVVGFGLGVWKVAPQQEQIFLETFEQRLRVLHKQLTHIGVVHFSWFKLTRCGGLRDGAVLKSSSHPLGGIRVHLSKRNPAAKLDKPEQENMLLVVSYAWDGNALPGNEFWMKMLKSTGDSSTACSTLITELHNPHINTDYCNGNNLHIVSLQHGVLHISEYAKILLAQSK
;
A
#
# COMPACT_ATOMS: atom_id res chain seq x y z
N MET A 1 30.13 -4.89 16.93
CA MET A 1 31.04 -4.90 15.76
C MET A 1 30.42 -4.06 14.65
N ARG A 2 31.08 -2.98 14.24
CA ARG A 2 30.69 -2.16 13.09
C ARG A 2 31.15 -2.88 11.82
N VAL A 3 30.24 -3.53 11.11
CA VAL A 3 30.49 -3.95 9.73
C VAL A 3 30.16 -2.73 8.87
N GLY A 4 31.20 -2.01 8.43
CA GLY A 4 31.06 -0.85 7.56
C GLY A 4 30.63 -1.28 6.17
N PHE A 5 29.50 -0.75 5.70
CA PHE A 5 29.07 -0.87 4.31
C PHE A 5 29.61 0.34 3.52
N PRO A 6 30.21 0.17 2.33
CA PRO A 6 31.02 1.22 1.69
C PRO A 6 30.21 2.20 0.83
N PHE A 7 28.90 2.01 0.64
CA PHE A 7 28.09 2.89 -0.21
C PHE A 7 27.30 3.88 0.64
N THR A 8 28.01 4.90 1.15
CA THR A 8 27.39 6.11 1.68
C THR A 8 26.75 6.90 0.55
N GLY A 9 25.60 7.55 0.79
CA GLY A 9 24.91 8.37 -0.23
C GLY A 9 25.80 9.41 -0.91
N ASN A 10 25.35 9.96 -2.03
CA ASN A 10 26.09 10.98 -2.79
C ASN A 10 25.96 12.40 -2.18
N GLU A 11 26.61 13.39 -2.80
CA GLU A 11 26.63 14.78 -2.29
C GLU A 11 25.26 15.49 -2.29
N VAL A 12 24.27 14.98 -3.03
CA VAL A 12 22.87 15.46 -3.01
C VAL A 12 22.06 14.74 -1.92
N GLU A 13 22.26 13.43 -1.79
CA GLU A 13 21.56 12.57 -0.83
C GLU A 13 21.99 12.82 0.63
N LEU A 14 23.31 12.96 0.88
CA LEU A 14 23.84 13.06 2.24
C LEU A 14 23.33 14.26 3.03
N PRO A 15 23.27 15.49 2.48
CA PRO A 15 22.73 16.65 3.21
C PRO A 15 21.28 16.48 3.65
N VAL A 16 20.49 15.71 2.89
CA VAL A 16 19.10 15.39 3.21
C VAL A 16 19.05 14.29 4.28
N TYR A 17 19.65 13.13 4.02
CA TYR A 17 19.43 11.95 4.86
C TYR A 17 20.20 11.94 6.19
N ARG A 18 21.40 12.54 6.26
CA ARG A 18 22.21 12.52 7.50
C ARG A 18 21.52 13.19 8.69
N LYS A 19 20.58 14.10 8.42
CA LYS A 19 19.85 14.85 9.45
C LYS A 19 18.60 14.13 9.94
N LEU A 20 18.17 13.05 9.28
CA LEU A 20 16.90 12.40 9.55
C LEU A 20 17.06 11.27 10.57
N SER A 21 16.23 11.30 11.62
CA SER A 21 15.92 10.10 12.40
C SER A 21 14.98 9.19 11.61
N LEU A 22 14.71 7.97 12.10
CA LEU A 22 13.68 7.11 11.51
C LEU A 22 12.32 7.81 11.40
N LEU A 23 11.89 8.48 12.47
CA LEU A 23 10.61 9.20 12.51
C LEU A 23 10.65 10.44 11.61
N GLY A 24 11.80 11.12 11.52
CA GLY A 24 12.02 12.21 10.57
C GLY A 24 11.96 11.75 9.12
N PHE A 25 12.46 10.55 8.82
CA PHE A 25 12.36 9.94 7.50
C PHE A 25 10.90 9.58 7.16
N VAL A 26 10.15 9.00 8.09
CA VAL A 26 8.70 8.77 7.89
C VAL A 26 7.95 10.08 7.69
N GLN A 27 8.25 11.13 8.47
CA GLN A 27 7.67 12.45 8.27
C GLN A 27 7.93 12.99 6.87
N ARG A 28 9.14 12.79 6.34
CA ARG A 28 9.51 13.15 4.98
C ARG A 28 8.69 12.37 3.94
N LEU A 29 8.56 11.06 4.09
CA LEU A 29 7.74 10.22 3.19
C LEU A 29 6.25 10.62 3.18
N LEU A 30 5.77 11.30 4.23
CA LEU A 30 4.42 11.86 4.29
C LEU A 30 4.34 13.25 3.64
N THR A 31 5.28 14.15 3.96
CA THR A 31 5.17 15.59 3.65
C THR A 31 5.84 16.05 2.36
N LYS A 32 6.74 15.25 1.78
CA LYS A 32 7.42 15.61 0.52
C LYS A 32 6.75 15.01 -0.72
N ARG A 33 5.53 14.51 -0.56
CA ARG A 33 4.66 14.06 -1.66
C ARG A 33 4.19 15.24 -2.48
N CYS A 34 3.83 14.98 -3.74
CA CYS A 34 3.08 15.95 -4.53
C CYS A 34 1.66 16.09 -3.96
N ALA A 35 0.96 17.20 -4.22
CA ALA A 35 -0.47 17.27 -3.97
C ALA A 35 -1.22 16.26 -4.85
N SER A 36 -0.82 16.14 -6.12
CA SER A 36 -1.32 15.11 -7.05
C SER A 36 -0.17 14.52 -7.85
N PHE A 37 -0.21 13.21 -8.09
CA PHE A 37 0.79 12.46 -8.86
C PHE A 37 0.15 11.24 -9.50
N PHE A 38 0.05 11.20 -10.83
CA PHE A 38 -0.69 10.15 -11.52
C PHE A 38 -0.29 9.99 -13.00
N ALA A 39 -1.04 9.15 -13.72
CA ALA A 39 -0.82 8.79 -15.14
C ALA A 39 0.50 8.05 -15.39
N ARG A 40 0.77 7.67 -16.64
CA ARG A 40 1.98 6.92 -17.01
C ARG A 40 3.22 7.79 -17.08
N ASN A 41 3.05 9.08 -17.37
CA ASN A 41 4.13 10.06 -17.51
C ASN A 41 4.29 10.92 -16.24
N ASP A 42 3.83 10.46 -15.07
CA ASP A 42 4.01 11.17 -13.80
C ASP A 42 3.52 12.62 -13.86
N LYS A 43 2.27 12.83 -14.30
CA LYS A 43 1.64 14.14 -14.18
C LYS A 43 1.58 14.51 -12.70
N TYR A 44 2.04 15.71 -12.38
CA TYR A 44 2.14 16.16 -10.99
C TYR A 44 1.58 17.56 -10.77
N LEU A 45 1.16 17.80 -9.52
CA LEU A 45 0.93 19.11 -8.92
C LEU A 45 1.72 19.15 -7.61
N LEU A 46 2.69 20.04 -7.52
CA LEU A 46 3.46 20.26 -6.29
C LEU A 46 2.66 21.12 -5.30
N LEU A 47 3.07 21.10 -4.02
CA LEU A 47 2.50 21.97 -2.99
C LEU A 47 2.74 23.45 -3.27
N SER A 48 3.79 23.80 -4.03
CA SER A 48 4.03 25.17 -4.51
C SER A 48 3.00 25.64 -5.54
N GLY A 49 2.18 24.72 -6.08
CA GLY A 49 1.23 24.99 -7.16
C GLY A 49 1.78 24.70 -8.56
N GLU A 50 3.08 24.41 -8.68
CA GLU A 50 3.72 24.05 -9.94
C GLU A 50 3.19 22.73 -10.49
N ARG A 51 3.03 22.67 -11.81
CA ARG A 51 2.45 21.54 -12.53
C ARG A 51 3.40 21.10 -13.63
N GLY A 52 3.48 19.79 -13.84
CA GLY A 52 4.28 19.24 -14.91
C GLY A 52 4.00 17.76 -15.15
N ALA A 53 4.89 17.14 -15.91
CA ALA A 53 4.92 15.70 -16.14
C ALA A 53 6.36 15.25 -16.36
N SER A 54 6.69 14.04 -15.92
CA SER A 54 8.03 13.46 -15.96
C SER A 54 9.08 14.28 -15.19
N GLY A 55 10.35 13.89 -15.27
CA GLY A 55 11.47 14.66 -14.67
C GLY A 55 11.81 14.24 -13.25
N PHE A 56 11.20 13.17 -12.73
CA PHE A 56 11.51 12.62 -11.42
C PHE A 56 12.74 11.69 -11.44
N GLU A 57 13.15 11.22 -12.62
CA GLU A 57 14.26 10.29 -12.81
C GLU A 57 15.60 10.81 -12.25
N PRO A 58 15.96 12.10 -12.38
CA PRO A 58 17.23 12.61 -11.87
C PRO A 58 17.22 12.99 -10.38
N ILE A 59 16.07 12.94 -9.68
CA ILE A 59 15.97 13.40 -8.28
C ILE A 59 16.90 12.58 -7.39
N GLY A 60 17.75 13.27 -6.62
CA GLY A 60 18.79 12.65 -5.79
C GLY A 60 20.11 12.40 -6.52
N SER A 61 20.26 12.90 -7.76
CA SER A 61 21.53 12.93 -8.49
C SER A 61 21.96 14.37 -8.77
N LEU A 62 23.19 14.55 -9.27
CA LEU A 62 23.72 15.86 -9.69
C LEU A 62 22.99 16.48 -10.87
N GLN A 63 22.08 15.73 -11.49
CA GLN A 63 21.28 16.17 -12.62
C GLN A 63 19.87 16.58 -12.19
N GLU A 64 19.55 16.57 -10.89
CA GLU A 64 18.28 17.10 -10.40
C GLU A 64 18.16 18.61 -10.69
N GLN A 65 16.94 19.05 -11.00
CA GLN A 65 16.67 20.43 -11.41
C GLN A 65 15.44 20.95 -10.67
N ALA A 66 15.48 22.23 -10.26
CA ALA A 66 14.32 22.87 -9.67
C ALA A 66 13.11 22.84 -10.64
N PRO A 67 11.87 22.62 -10.15
CA PRO A 67 11.50 22.43 -8.74
C PRO A 67 11.67 20.99 -8.21
N LEU A 68 12.06 20.05 -9.07
CA LEU A 68 12.17 18.62 -8.78
C LEU A 68 13.55 18.27 -8.21
N GLN A 69 13.76 18.66 -6.95
CA GLN A 69 14.99 18.40 -6.21
C GLN A 69 14.68 17.54 -4.98
N LEU A 70 15.63 16.69 -4.59
CA LEU A 70 15.44 15.75 -3.48
C LEU A 70 15.06 16.48 -2.19
N GLU A 71 15.57 17.67 -1.94
CA GLU A 71 15.17 18.45 -0.76
C GLU A 71 13.65 18.79 -0.74
N GLN A 72 13.04 18.96 -1.91
CA GLN A 72 11.67 19.45 -2.07
C GLN A 72 10.64 18.36 -2.32
N VAL A 73 11.02 17.25 -2.96
CA VAL A 73 10.11 16.17 -3.36
C VAL A 73 10.72 14.79 -3.11
N LEU A 74 9.90 13.73 -3.21
CA LEU A 74 10.38 12.36 -3.12
C LEU A 74 11.10 11.90 -4.41
N SER A 75 12.21 11.19 -4.25
CA SER A 75 12.81 10.39 -5.34
C SER A 75 12.01 9.11 -5.60
N TYR A 76 12.23 8.40 -6.71
CA TYR A 76 11.54 7.12 -6.96
C TYR A 76 11.81 6.04 -5.91
N ASP A 77 12.99 6.04 -5.30
CA ASP A 77 13.32 5.12 -4.20
C ASP A 77 12.49 5.45 -2.95
N GLU A 78 12.32 6.74 -2.65
CA GLU A 78 11.45 7.18 -1.57
C GLU A 78 9.97 6.94 -1.88
N VAL A 79 9.54 7.10 -3.14
CA VAL A 79 8.18 6.75 -3.56
C VAL A 79 7.92 5.26 -3.35
N LYS A 80 8.88 4.40 -3.69
CA LYS A 80 8.79 2.96 -3.44
C LYS A 80 8.64 2.63 -1.95
N LEU A 81 9.40 3.29 -1.08
CA LEU A 81 9.28 3.13 0.37
C LEU A 81 7.97 3.69 0.91
N SER A 82 7.53 4.85 0.42
CA SER A 82 6.27 5.48 0.82
C SER A 82 5.04 4.61 0.51
N ALA A 83 5.14 3.73 -0.48
CA ALA A 83 4.10 2.77 -0.86
C ALA A 83 3.89 1.66 0.19
N LEU A 84 4.81 1.50 1.14
CA LEU A 84 4.67 0.60 2.28
C LEU A 84 4.00 1.27 3.49
N LEU A 85 3.71 2.57 3.41
CA LEU A 85 2.96 3.28 4.45
C LEU A 85 1.46 3.20 4.19
N SER A 86 0.68 3.34 5.26
CA SER A 86 -0.77 3.48 5.21
C SER A 86 -1.20 4.47 6.28
N VAL A 87 -2.29 5.19 6.02
CA VAL A 87 -2.89 6.11 7.00
C VAL A 87 -4.34 5.68 7.22
N SER A 88 -4.72 5.54 8.49
CA SER A 88 -6.07 5.20 8.91
C SER A 88 -6.61 6.23 9.91
N SER A 89 -7.90 6.49 9.85
CA SER A 89 -8.59 7.34 10.81
C SER A 89 -10.07 6.96 10.92
N HIS A 90 -10.72 7.41 11.99
CA HIS A 90 -12.17 7.50 11.97
C HIS A 90 -12.57 8.66 11.07
N THR A 91 -13.61 8.46 10.25
CA THR A 91 -14.17 9.51 9.40
C THR A 91 -15.68 9.52 9.50
N GLU A 92 -16.26 10.68 9.19
CA GLU A 92 -17.66 10.75 8.76
C GLU A 92 -17.75 10.43 7.27
N PHE A 93 -18.82 9.75 6.88
CA PHE A 93 -19.14 9.51 5.48
C PHE A 93 -20.18 10.53 5.01
N ILE A 94 -19.85 11.26 3.94
CA ILE A 94 -20.67 12.34 3.37
C ILE A 94 -21.73 11.77 2.41
N ASN A 95 -21.36 10.68 1.72
CA ASN A 95 -22.21 9.91 0.82
C ASN A 95 -21.72 8.45 0.76
N GLU A 96 -22.40 7.62 -0.04
CA GLU A 96 -22.12 6.18 -0.10
C GLU A 96 -20.75 5.85 -0.74
N GLY A 97 -20.10 6.80 -1.40
CA GLY A 97 -18.76 6.65 -1.97
C GLY A 97 -18.73 6.06 -3.37
N GLU A 98 -19.81 6.15 -4.15
CA GLU A 98 -19.78 5.76 -5.55
C GLU A 98 -18.73 6.56 -6.34
N ARG A 99 -18.17 5.97 -7.40
CA ARG A 99 -17.06 6.56 -8.17
C ARG A 99 -17.36 7.96 -8.72
N THR A 100 -18.63 8.24 -9.00
CA THR A 100 -19.11 9.50 -9.58
C THR A 100 -19.83 10.38 -8.56
N ASN A 101 -19.57 10.21 -7.25
CA ASN A 101 -20.28 10.95 -6.21
C ASN A 101 -20.07 12.47 -6.29
N CYS A 102 -18.91 12.93 -6.79
CA CYS A 102 -18.58 14.34 -7.01
C CYS A 102 -18.84 15.27 -5.80
N GLY A 103 -18.72 14.76 -4.58
CA GLY A 103 -18.93 15.54 -3.36
C GLY A 103 -20.40 15.78 -3.02
N ARG A 104 -21.33 15.09 -3.68
CA ARG A 104 -22.76 15.21 -3.37
C ARG A 104 -23.02 14.72 -1.95
N VAL A 105 -23.66 15.53 -1.12
CA VAL A 105 -24.05 15.15 0.23
C VAL A 105 -25.32 14.28 0.20
N THR A 106 -25.29 13.12 0.84
CA THR A 106 -26.47 12.25 0.97
C THR A 106 -27.43 12.84 2.00
N ARG A 107 -28.66 13.15 1.57
CA ARG A 107 -29.74 13.60 2.47
C ARG A 107 -30.44 12.45 3.20
N ASN A 108 -30.45 11.26 2.59
CA ASN A 108 -31.04 10.07 3.19
C ASN A 108 -30.03 9.33 4.07
N ARG A 109 -29.97 9.66 5.37
CA ARG A 109 -29.07 8.99 6.32
C ARG A 109 -29.41 7.51 6.57
N ARG A 110 -30.55 6.99 6.10
CA ARG A 110 -30.92 5.58 6.26
C ARG A 110 -30.19 4.65 5.29
N SER A 111 -29.73 5.15 4.13
CA SER A 111 -28.98 4.36 3.14
C SER A 111 -27.47 4.37 3.36
N LEU A 112 -26.99 5.07 4.40
CA LEU A 112 -25.59 5.41 4.62
C LEU A 112 -25.17 5.00 6.03
N GLU A 113 -24.04 4.30 6.17
CA GLU A 113 -23.29 4.35 7.42
C GLU A 113 -22.69 5.74 7.57
N THR A 114 -23.01 6.44 8.65
CA THR A 114 -22.59 7.84 8.82
C THR A 114 -21.15 7.97 9.28
N GLN A 115 -20.59 6.93 9.90
CA GLN A 115 -19.24 6.92 10.45
C GLN A 115 -18.59 5.54 10.30
N GLY A 116 -17.27 5.53 10.27
CA GLY A 116 -16.48 4.30 10.26
C GLY A 116 -14.99 4.60 10.33
N VAL A 117 -14.20 3.59 10.01
CA VAL A 117 -12.74 3.74 9.81
C VAL A 117 -12.47 3.77 8.32
N ILE A 118 -11.63 4.70 7.86
CA ILE A 118 -11.13 4.76 6.49
C ILE A 118 -9.62 4.53 6.50
N MET A 119 -9.10 3.74 5.57
CA MET A 119 -7.68 3.42 5.47
C MET A 119 -7.19 3.50 4.02
N GLY A 120 -6.15 4.30 3.81
CA GLY A 120 -5.48 4.41 2.52
C GLY A 120 -4.43 3.33 2.35
N LEU A 121 -4.55 2.52 1.29
CA LEU A 121 -3.62 1.44 0.96
C LEU A 121 -2.98 1.71 -0.40
N ILE A 122 -1.66 1.65 -0.45
CA ILE A 122 -0.89 1.91 -1.67
C ILE A 122 -0.49 0.59 -2.32
N GLY A 123 -0.95 0.39 -3.55
CA GLY A 123 -0.62 -0.78 -4.36
C GLY A 123 0.70 -0.61 -5.12
N ALA A 124 1.24 -1.72 -5.62
CA ALA A 124 2.46 -1.70 -6.43
C ALA A 124 2.24 -0.93 -7.74
N ARG A 125 3.19 -0.04 -8.09
CA ARG A 125 3.11 0.74 -9.33
C ARG A 125 4.01 0.16 -10.41
N LEU A 126 3.45 -0.72 -11.24
CA LEU A 126 4.22 -1.49 -12.24
C LEU A 126 4.18 -0.87 -13.64
N SER A 127 3.34 0.14 -13.88
CA SER A 127 3.25 0.81 -15.19
C SER A 127 4.49 1.63 -15.56
N ARG A 128 5.35 1.98 -14.59
CA ARG A 128 6.64 2.65 -14.81
C ARG A 128 7.73 1.60 -14.87
N ARG A 129 8.28 1.36 -16.06
CA ARG A 129 9.34 0.38 -16.26
C ARG A 129 10.60 0.80 -15.51
N ASN A 130 11.32 -0.19 -15.01
CA ASN A 130 12.62 -0.05 -14.37
C ASN A 130 12.67 0.75 -13.05
N LEU A 131 11.51 1.07 -12.48
CA LEU A 131 11.37 1.94 -11.31
C LEU A 131 10.44 1.33 -10.26
N MET A 132 10.61 1.74 -9.00
CA MET A 132 9.76 1.33 -7.89
C MET A 132 9.60 -0.21 -7.79
N GLU A 133 8.39 -0.74 -7.59
CA GLU A 133 8.19 -2.19 -7.47
C GLU A 133 8.38 -2.97 -8.77
N PHE A 134 8.44 -2.31 -9.95
CA PHE A 134 8.81 -2.98 -11.19
C PHE A 134 10.20 -3.64 -11.05
N GLN A 135 11.11 -2.99 -10.30
CA GLN A 135 12.46 -3.48 -10.05
C GLN A 135 12.50 -4.83 -9.33
N ASP A 136 11.46 -5.17 -8.58
CA ASP A 136 11.44 -6.39 -7.77
C ASP A 136 10.53 -7.47 -8.35
N ILE A 137 9.45 -7.07 -9.02
CA ILE A 137 8.37 -7.98 -9.43
C ILE A 137 8.52 -8.38 -10.91
N VAL A 138 9.04 -7.50 -11.77
CA VAL A 138 9.13 -7.76 -13.21
C VAL A 138 10.58 -8.05 -13.60
N ILE A 139 10.80 -9.19 -14.22
CA ILE A 139 12.09 -9.62 -14.75
C ILE A 139 12.18 -9.16 -16.21
N ALA A 140 12.92 -8.08 -16.45
CA ALA A 140 13.01 -7.43 -17.76
C ALA A 140 14.46 -7.43 -18.29
N ARG A 141 14.61 -7.56 -19.62
CA ARG A 141 15.91 -7.75 -20.28
C ARG A 141 16.95 -6.67 -19.96
N THR A 142 16.55 -5.40 -19.93
CA THR A 142 17.48 -4.27 -19.70
C THR A 142 17.74 -4.00 -18.22
N GLN A 143 16.86 -4.48 -17.33
CA GLN A 143 16.96 -4.29 -15.89
C GLN A 143 17.67 -5.46 -15.22
N ASN A 144 17.22 -6.69 -15.45
CA ASN A 144 17.64 -7.88 -14.72
C ASN A 144 18.94 -8.46 -15.28
N THR A 145 20.02 -7.70 -15.12
CA THR A 145 21.37 -8.05 -15.58
C THR A 145 22.34 -8.04 -14.41
N LYS A 146 23.47 -8.76 -14.54
CA LYS A 146 24.54 -8.75 -13.53
C LYS A 146 25.08 -7.34 -13.27
N GLN A 147 25.18 -6.52 -14.31
CA GLN A 147 25.63 -5.12 -14.23
C GLN A 147 24.71 -4.27 -13.33
N GLN A 148 23.41 -4.55 -13.35
CA GLN A 148 22.42 -3.85 -12.52
C GLN A 148 22.22 -4.53 -11.14
N GLY A 149 23.14 -5.40 -10.73
CA GLY A 149 23.15 -6.03 -9.40
C GLY A 149 22.24 -7.24 -9.21
N TYR A 150 21.56 -7.71 -10.25
CA TYR A 150 20.64 -8.85 -10.20
C TYR A 150 21.35 -10.21 -10.26
N GLY A 151 20.70 -11.24 -9.71
CA GLY A 151 21.11 -12.64 -9.83
C GLY A 151 22.33 -13.00 -8.99
N GLN A 152 22.55 -12.28 -7.88
CA GLN A 152 23.60 -12.58 -6.93
C GLN A 152 23.14 -13.66 -5.95
N GLU A 153 24.10 -14.45 -5.47
CA GLU A 153 23.88 -15.41 -4.39
C GLU A 153 23.58 -14.70 -3.06
N GLU A 154 22.81 -15.35 -2.19
CA GLU A 154 22.29 -14.76 -0.95
C GLU A 154 23.39 -14.37 0.05
N GLU A 155 24.46 -15.16 0.10
CA GLU A 155 25.62 -14.95 1.00
C GLU A 155 26.67 -13.99 0.44
N MET A 156 26.51 -13.49 -0.79
CA MET A 156 27.52 -12.65 -1.41
C MET A 156 27.54 -11.25 -0.80
N THR A 157 28.73 -10.81 -0.37
CA THR A 157 28.95 -9.42 0.04
C THR A 157 28.95 -8.52 -1.20
N PRO A 158 28.09 -7.48 -1.28
CA PRO A 158 28.00 -6.65 -2.46
C PRO A 158 29.25 -5.77 -2.63
N THR A 159 29.73 -5.69 -3.86
CA THR A 159 30.90 -4.92 -4.27
C THR A 159 30.55 -3.69 -5.11
N THR A 160 29.28 -3.51 -5.48
CA THR A 160 28.77 -2.30 -6.16
C THR A 160 27.53 -1.75 -5.47
N ARG A 161 27.21 -0.47 -5.73
CA ARG A 161 26.00 0.19 -5.21
C ARG A 161 24.73 -0.55 -5.65
N GLU A 162 24.67 -1.00 -6.90
CA GLU A 162 23.53 -1.71 -7.46
C GLU A 162 23.32 -3.05 -6.76
N GLN A 163 24.40 -3.79 -6.50
CA GLN A 163 24.32 -5.04 -5.74
C GLN A 163 23.87 -4.81 -4.30
N ASP A 164 24.36 -3.75 -3.65
CA ASP A 164 23.99 -3.38 -2.28
C ASP A 164 22.50 -2.99 -2.20
N TYR A 165 22.03 -2.21 -3.17
CA TYR A 165 20.62 -1.85 -3.31
C TYR A 165 19.74 -3.09 -3.54
N ARG A 166 20.12 -3.99 -4.45
CA ARG A 166 19.38 -5.23 -4.68
C ARG A 166 19.35 -6.15 -3.45
N ARG A 167 20.44 -6.22 -2.67
CA ARG A 167 20.51 -7.00 -1.43
C ARG A 167 19.40 -6.58 -0.46
N VAL A 168 19.16 -5.29 -0.28
CA VAL A 168 18.10 -4.77 0.62
C VAL A 168 16.73 -5.36 0.23
N TRP A 169 16.38 -5.32 -1.05
CA TRP A 169 15.08 -5.80 -1.52
C TRP A 169 14.96 -7.32 -1.55
N ARG A 170 16.06 -8.06 -1.84
CA ARG A 170 16.08 -9.52 -1.70
C ARG A 170 15.84 -9.94 -0.25
N HIS A 171 16.46 -9.25 0.70
CA HIS A 171 16.25 -9.51 2.13
C HIS A 171 14.84 -9.12 2.57
N PHE A 172 14.37 -7.94 2.21
CA PHE A 172 13.02 -7.46 2.57
C PHE A 172 11.91 -8.39 2.07
N TYR A 173 12.02 -8.87 0.83
CA TYR A 173 11.08 -9.84 0.29
C TYR A 173 11.47 -11.28 0.59
N GLU A 174 12.57 -11.58 1.27
CA GLU A 174 13.05 -12.95 1.56
C GLU A 174 13.11 -13.88 0.33
N THR A 175 13.50 -13.35 -0.84
CA THR A 175 13.64 -14.14 -2.08
C THR A 175 14.81 -13.65 -2.91
N PRO A 176 15.52 -14.56 -3.60
CA PRO A 176 16.46 -14.17 -4.63
C PRO A 176 15.73 -13.43 -5.77
N ASP A 177 16.46 -12.51 -6.40
CA ASP A 177 16.10 -11.95 -7.70
C ASP A 177 16.77 -12.75 -8.82
N HIS A 178 16.23 -12.63 -10.03
CA HIS A 178 16.61 -13.46 -11.16
C HIS A 178 17.17 -12.61 -12.29
N LEU A 179 18.12 -13.18 -13.03
CA LEU A 179 18.54 -12.62 -14.32
C LEU A 179 17.46 -12.86 -15.37
N HIS A 180 17.38 -11.98 -16.35
CA HIS A 180 16.55 -12.24 -17.53
C HIS A 180 17.09 -13.46 -18.29
N GLY A 181 16.20 -14.33 -18.75
CA GLY A 181 16.54 -15.54 -19.49
C GLY A 181 16.92 -16.76 -18.64
N THR A 182 17.05 -16.63 -17.31
CA THR A 182 17.34 -17.77 -16.42
C THR A 182 16.10 -18.44 -15.83
N VAL A 183 14.92 -17.86 -16.07
CA VAL A 183 13.62 -18.40 -15.64
C VAL A 183 12.69 -18.58 -16.82
N SER A 184 11.85 -19.60 -16.77
CA SER A 184 10.80 -19.87 -17.75
C SER A 184 9.42 -19.58 -17.17
N ILE A 185 8.50 -19.15 -18.02
CA ILE A 185 7.09 -18.95 -17.63
C ILE A 185 6.48 -20.33 -17.38
N ASP A 186 6.18 -20.63 -16.12
CA ASP A 186 5.57 -21.88 -15.67
C ASP A 186 4.10 -21.70 -15.27
N ASN A 187 3.60 -20.46 -15.30
CA ASN A 187 2.27 -20.05 -14.82
C ASN A 187 1.99 -20.44 -13.36
N LYS A 188 3.03 -20.72 -12.57
CA LYS A 188 2.98 -20.93 -11.13
C LYS A 188 3.65 -19.74 -10.44
N ARG A 189 4.98 -19.75 -10.35
CA ARG A 189 5.74 -18.61 -9.83
C ARG A 189 5.94 -17.56 -10.91
N PHE A 190 6.27 -17.97 -12.12
CA PHE A 190 6.64 -17.07 -13.20
C PHE A 190 5.52 -17.03 -14.23
N GLY A 191 4.86 -15.88 -14.32
CA GLY A 191 3.74 -15.65 -15.22
C GLY A 191 4.07 -14.68 -16.35
N VAL A 192 3.12 -14.53 -17.27
CA VAL A 192 3.19 -13.52 -18.33
C VAL A 192 3.08 -12.10 -17.75
N SER A 193 3.78 -11.17 -18.38
CA SER A 193 3.59 -9.72 -18.20
C SER A 193 2.93 -9.13 -19.45
N GLY A 194 2.47 -7.89 -19.36
CA GLY A 194 1.83 -7.18 -20.47
C GLY A 194 2.80 -6.91 -21.63
N ASN A 195 4.11 -6.87 -21.34
CA ASN A 195 5.15 -6.98 -22.35
C ASN A 195 5.57 -8.45 -22.50
N LYS A 196 5.50 -8.98 -23.72
CA LYS A 196 5.81 -10.39 -24.04
C LYS A 196 7.27 -10.79 -23.76
N GLN A 197 8.17 -9.83 -23.63
CA GLN A 197 9.59 -10.08 -23.34
C GLN A 197 9.90 -10.11 -21.84
N ASP A 198 8.96 -9.68 -21.00
CA ASP A 198 9.13 -9.63 -19.55
C ASP A 198 8.47 -10.85 -18.90
N VAL A 199 9.03 -11.27 -17.77
CA VAL A 199 8.45 -12.30 -16.89
C VAL A 199 7.95 -11.64 -15.62
N PHE A 200 6.75 -12.01 -15.17
CA PHE A 200 6.16 -11.51 -13.92
C PHE A 200 6.38 -12.52 -12.79
N ASP A 201 7.04 -12.12 -11.71
CA ASP A 201 7.22 -12.98 -10.52
C ASP A 201 5.99 -12.88 -9.60
N ASN A 202 5.10 -13.86 -9.72
CA ASN A 202 3.89 -13.97 -8.93
C ASN A 202 4.22 -14.05 -7.43
N LEU A 203 5.31 -14.72 -7.02
CA LEU A 203 5.67 -14.89 -5.61
C LEU A 203 6.03 -13.54 -4.97
N VAL A 204 6.86 -12.73 -5.64
CA VAL A 204 7.24 -11.39 -5.12
C VAL A 204 6.00 -10.49 -5.02
N MET A 205 5.10 -10.54 -6.02
CA MET A 205 3.83 -9.81 -5.97
C MET A 205 2.95 -10.26 -4.80
N LYS A 206 2.86 -11.58 -4.51
CA LYS A 206 2.15 -12.10 -3.32
C LYS A 206 2.73 -11.51 -2.03
N ARG A 207 4.06 -11.47 -1.90
CA ARG A 207 4.72 -10.89 -0.72
C ARG A 207 4.45 -9.39 -0.58
N ARG A 208 4.49 -8.64 -1.69
CA ARG A 208 4.14 -7.21 -1.70
C ARG A 208 2.69 -6.96 -1.27
N TYR A 209 1.75 -7.79 -1.69
CA TYR A 209 0.35 -7.69 -1.25
C TYR A 209 0.15 -8.09 0.20
N ALA A 210 0.83 -9.15 0.66
CA ALA A 210 0.72 -9.64 2.03
C ALA A 210 0.96 -8.52 3.06
N ILE A 211 1.96 -7.65 2.81
CA ILE A 211 2.25 -6.50 3.66
C ILE A 211 1.03 -5.59 3.83
N SER A 212 0.40 -5.17 2.72
CA SER A 212 -0.78 -4.29 2.77
C SER A 212 -2.02 -4.97 3.36
N PHE A 213 -2.18 -6.28 3.14
CA PHE A 213 -3.31 -7.03 3.69
C PHE A 213 -3.17 -7.24 5.18
N ASP A 214 -1.98 -7.57 5.66
CA ASP A 214 -1.70 -7.71 7.09
C ASP A 214 -1.92 -6.38 7.81
N MET A 215 -1.48 -5.27 7.21
CA MET A 215 -1.76 -3.93 7.73
C MET A 215 -3.26 -3.65 7.85
N LEU A 216 -4.05 -3.89 6.79
CA LEU A 216 -5.49 -3.69 6.82
C LEU A 216 -6.18 -4.56 7.87
N LEU A 217 -5.86 -5.85 7.89
CA LEU A 217 -6.54 -6.83 8.73
C LEU A 217 -6.25 -6.58 10.21
N LEU A 218 -5.00 -6.31 10.57
CA LEU A 218 -4.60 -6.08 11.96
C LEU A 218 -5.03 -4.70 12.48
N GLU A 219 -5.03 -3.67 11.62
CA GLU A 219 -5.60 -2.36 11.98
C GLU A 219 -7.12 -2.46 12.21
N ALA A 220 -7.84 -3.11 11.30
CA ALA A 220 -9.29 -3.34 11.46
C ALA A 220 -9.58 -4.13 12.74
N GLN A 221 -8.80 -5.18 13.01
CA GLN A 221 -8.89 -5.99 14.23
C GLN A 221 -8.69 -5.13 15.49
N ALA A 222 -7.64 -4.30 15.52
CA ALA A 222 -7.34 -3.46 16.67
C ALA A 222 -8.45 -2.42 16.93
N ARG A 223 -8.97 -1.78 15.87
CA ARG A 223 -10.07 -0.81 15.96
C ARG A 223 -11.38 -1.46 16.43
N ALA A 224 -11.71 -2.63 15.89
CA ALA A 224 -12.92 -3.37 16.25
C ALA A 224 -12.88 -3.85 17.70
N LEU A 225 -11.74 -4.42 18.12
CA LEU A 225 -11.50 -4.81 19.51
C LEU A 225 -11.65 -3.61 20.46
N LYS A 226 -11.00 -2.48 20.16
CA LYS A 226 -11.09 -1.26 20.98
C LYS A 226 -12.51 -0.72 21.09
N ALA A 227 -13.31 -0.87 20.02
CA ALA A 227 -14.71 -0.48 19.99
C ALA A 227 -15.67 -1.52 20.58
N ASN A 228 -15.17 -2.70 21.00
CA ASN A 228 -15.97 -3.87 21.39
C ASN A 228 -17.03 -4.25 20.33
N LYS A 229 -16.62 -4.28 19.05
CA LYS A 229 -17.47 -4.58 17.89
C LYS A 229 -16.81 -5.64 17.01
N GLN A 230 -17.60 -6.24 16.13
CA GLN A 230 -17.08 -6.95 14.96
C GLN A 230 -16.87 -5.96 13.82
N ALA A 231 -15.80 -6.12 13.05
CA ALA A 231 -15.54 -5.32 11.85
C ALA A 231 -16.22 -5.88 10.62
N TYR A 232 -16.74 -4.97 9.81
CA TYR A 232 -17.09 -5.18 8.41
C TYR A 232 -16.06 -4.48 7.54
N ILE A 233 -15.18 -5.24 6.90
CA ILE A 233 -14.12 -4.68 6.05
C ILE A 233 -14.60 -4.60 4.60
N HIS A 234 -14.68 -3.40 4.05
CA HIS A 234 -14.88 -3.15 2.62
C HIS A 234 -13.52 -3.04 1.91
N VAL A 235 -13.27 -3.96 0.99
CA VAL A 235 -12.02 -4.09 0.25
C VAL A 235 -12.24 -3.77 -1.22
N VAL A 236 -11.45 -2.86 -1.77
CA VAL A 236 -11.35 -2.63 -3.21
C VAL A 236 -9.94 -2.99 -3.72
N GLY A 237 -9.83 -3.21 -5.03
CA GLY A 237 -8.52 -3.44 -5.64
C GLY A 237 -7.64 -2.19 -5.62
N PHE A 238 -6.51 -2.23 -4.91
CA PHE A 238 -5.46 -1.21 -4.96
C PHE A 238 -4.27 -1.73 -5.78
N GLY A 239 -3.72 -0.89 -6.67
CA GLY A 239 -2.70 -1.30 -7.66
C GLY A 239 -3.22 -2.18 -8.81
N LEU A 240 -4.52 -2.54 -8.82
CA LEU A 240 -5.15 -3.37 -9.87
C LEU A 240 -5.76 -2.57 -11.04
N GLY A 241 -5.74 -1.24 -10.94
CA GLY A 241 -6.23 -0.31 -11.97
C GLY A 241 -5.19 -0.08 -13.06
N VAL A 242 -4.88 1.18 -13.36
CA VAL A 242 -3.94 1.57 -14.42
C VAL A 242 -2.48 1.22 -14.12
N TRP A 243 -2.18 0.69 -12.92
CA TRP A 243 -0.83 0.37 -12.47
C TRP A 243 -0.43 -1.08 -12.69
N LYS A 244 -1.39 -1.98 -12.93
CA LYS A 244 -1.10 -3.38 -13.19
C LYS A 244 -0.46 -3.56 -14.56
N VAL A 245 0.36 -4.58 -14.70
CA VAL A 245 1.00 -4.98 -15.95
C VAL A 245 0.72 -6.43 -16.32
N ALA A 246 0.22 -7.28 -15.43
CA ALA A 246 -0.05 -8.69 -15.71
C ALA A 246 -1.54 -9.05 -15.54
N PRO A 247 -2.10 -9.92 -16.42
CA PRO A 247 -3.51 -10.28 -16.40
C PRO A 247 -3.91 -11.05 -15.13
N GLN A 248 -3.01 -11.84 -14.57
CA GLN A 248 -3.23 -12.66 -13.37
C GLN A 248 -3.17 -11.89 -12.05
N GLN A 249 -2.85 -10.58 -12.04
CA GLN A 249 -2.68 -9.82 -10.78
C GLN A 249 -3.92 -9.80 -9.89
N GLU A 250 -5.13 -9.81 -10.46
CA GLU A 250 -6.37 -9.84 -9.68
C GLU A 250 -6.55 -11.19 -8.97
N GLN A 251 -6.21 -12.29 -9.65
CA GLN A 251 -6.20 -13.62 -9.04
C GLN A 251 -5.16 -13.69 -7.92
N ILE A 252 -3.94 -13.21 -8.16
CA ILE A 252 -2.87 -13.16 -7.15
C ILE A 252 -3.31 -12.36 -5.92
N PHE A 253 -3.99 -11.22 -6.12
CA PHE A 253 -4.52 -10.39 -5.03
C PHE A 253 -5.48 -11.20 -4.15
N LEU A 254 -6.51 -11.82 -4.73
CA LEU A 254 -7.51 -12.57 -3.97
C LEU A 254 -6.92 -13.84 -3.32
N GLU A 255 -6.08 -14.59 -4.04
CA GLU A 255 -5.38 -15.75 -3.47
C GLU A 255 -4.55 -15.37 -2.25
N THR A 256 -3.79 -14.28 -2.36
CA THR A 256 -2.94 -13.80 -1.26
C THR A 256 -3.80 -13.35 -0.09
N PHE A 257 -4.91 -12.65 -0.35
CA PHE A 257 -5.79 -12.20 0.72
C PHE A 257 -6.40 -13.38 1.48
N GLU A 258 -6.84 -14.43 0.76
CA GLU A 258 -7.29 -15.67 1.39
C GLU A 258 -6.19 -16.30 2.26
N GLN A 259 -4.97 -16.39 1.73
CA GLN A 259 -3.83 -16.94 2.47
C GLN A 259 -3.57 -16.14 3.76
N ARG A 260 -3.63 -14.80 3.71
CA ARG A 260 -3.43 -13.96 4.89
C ARG A 260 -4.55 -14.11 5.91
N LEU A 261 -5.80 -14.17 5.49
CA LEU A 261 -6.94 -14.48 6.38
C LEU A 261 -6.74 -15.81 7.12
N ARG A 262 -6.23 -16.83 6.43
CA ARG A 262 -5.94 -18.14 7.03
C ARG A 262 -4.73 -18.11 7.96
N VAL A 263 -3.65 -17.43 7.58
CA VAL A 263 -2.45 -17.31 8.43
C VAL A 263 -2.78 -16.56 9.72
N LEU A 264 -3.58 -15.49 9.64
CA LEU A 264 -3.93 -14.64 10.76
C LEU A 264 -5.20 -15.07 11.52
N HIS A 265 -5.77 -16.24 11.23
CA HIS A 265 -7.09 -16.65 11.76
C HIS A 265 -7.20 -16.62 13.29
N LYS A 266 -6.08 -16.79 14.03
CA LYS A 266 -6.04 -16.73 15.50
C LYS A 266 -6.07 -15.29 16.02
N GLN A 267 -5.51 -14.35 15.27
CA GLN A 267 -5.46 -12.93 15.61
C GLN A 267 -6.77 -12.22 15.25
N LEU A 268 -7.43 -12.65 14.17
CA LEU A 268 -8.59 -11.95 13.59
C LEU A 268 -9.93 -12.30 14.26
N THR A 269 -10.02 -12.19 15.59
CA THR A 269 -11.22 -12.58 16.38
C THR A 269 -12.36 -11.56 16.35
N HIS A 270 -12.09 -10.35 15.84
CA HIS A 270 -13.04 -9.25 15.76
C HIS A 270 -13.32 -8.84 14.31
N ILE A 271 -13.04 -9.74 13.35
CA ILE A 271 -13.35 -9.52 11.93
C ILE A 271 -14.55 -10.39 11.55
N GLY A 272 -15.75 -9.80 11.55
CA GLY A 272 -16.97 -10.53 11.21
C GLY A 272 -17.13 -10.76 9.71
N VAL A 273 -16.80 -9.75 8.90
CA VAL A 273 -17.02 -9.76 7.45
C VAL A 273 -15.85 -9.14 6.71
N VAL A 274 -15.46 -9.77 5.59
CA VAL A 274 -14.62 -9.16 4.55
C VAL A 274 -15.40 -9.16 3.23
N HIS A 275 -15.64 -7.96 2.70
CA HIS A 275 -16.36 -7.74 1.46
C HIS A 275 -15.41 -7.22 0.37
N PHE A 276 -15.06 -8.10 -0.56
CA PHE A 276 -14.33 -7.77 -1.77
C PHE A 276 -15.27 -7.16 -2.80
N SER A 277 -15.20 -5.84 -2.95
CA SER A 277 -16.04 -5.06 -3.84
C SER A 277 -15.36 -4.72 -5.17
N TRP A 278 -16.13 -4.81 -6.26
CA TRP A 278 -15.71 -4.40 -7.61
C TRP A 278 -14.60 -5.25 -8.25
N PHE A 279 -14.43 -6.49 -7.78
CA PHE A 279 -13.62 -7.50 -8.45
C PHE A 279 -14.40 -8.12 -9.62
N LYS A 280 -13.68 -8.51 -10.68
CA LYS A 280 -14.22 -9.25 -11.84
C LYS A 280 -14.39 -10.72 -11.52
N LEU A 281 -13.48 -11.30 -10.74
CA LEU A 281 -13.57 -12.67 -10.29
C LEU A 281 -14.74 -12.82 -9.31
N THR A 282 -15.58 -13.83 -9.54
CA THR A 282 -16.72 -14.20 -8.67
C THR A 282 -16.37 -15.31 -7.69
N ARG A 283 -15.20 -15.93 -7.86
CA ARG A 283 -14.62 -16.92 -6.96
C ARG A 283 -13.11 -16.96 -7.12
N CYS A 284 -12.39 -17.16 -6.02
CA CYS A 284 -10.97 -17.44 -5.99
C CYS A 284 -10.67 -18.32 -4.77
N GLY A 285 -10.23 -19.56 -4.98
CA GLY A 285 -10.03 -20.52 -3.89
C GLY A 285 -11.29 -20.68 -3.02
N GLY A 286 -11.15 -20.41 -1.73
CA GLY A 286 -12.21 -20.39 -0.73
C GLY A 286 -13.05 -19.10 -0.70
N LEU A 287 -12.61 -18.04 -1.39
CA LEU A 287 -13.33 -16.77 -1.48
C LEU A 287 -14.43 -16.86 -2.55
N ARG A 288 -15.68 -16.75 -2.11
CA ARG A 288 -16.88 -16.55 -2.95
C ARG A 288 -17.95 -15.89 -2.11
N ASP A 289 -18.94 -15.28 -2.76
CA ASP A 289 -20.03 -14.64 -2.03
C ASP A 289 -20.77 -15.62 -1.12
N GLY A 290 -20.98 -15.22 0.14
CA GLY A 290 -21.63 -16.02 1.18
C GLY A 290 -20.75 -17.10 1.82
N ALA A 291 -19.49 -17.25 1.41
CA ALA A 291 -18.58 -18.19 2.05
C ALA A 291 -18.27 -17.79 3.50
N VAL A 292 -17.91 -18.78 4.31
CA VAL A 292 -17.40 -18.58 5.68
C VAL A 292 -16.06 -19.28 5.80
N LEU A 293 -15.01 -18.51 6.09
CA LEU A 293 -13.70 -19.04 6.46
C LEU A 293 -13.77 -19.44 7.93
N LYS A 294 -14.02 -20.73 8.17
CA LYS A 294 -14.20 -21.26 9.53
C LYS A 294 -12.94 -21.10 10.37
N SER A 295 -13.13 -20.73 11.62
CA SER A 295 -12.07 -20.65 12.63
C SER A 295 -12.68 -20.96 14.00
N SER A 296 -12.17 -21.99 14.67
CA SER A 296 -12.66 -22.39 16.00
C SER A 296 -12.35 -21.37 17.08
N SER A 297 -11.36 -20.50 16.86
CA SER A 297 -11.01 -19.41 17.78
C SER A 297 -11.84 -18.14 17.55
N HIS A 298 -12.69 -18.10 16.53
CA HIS A 298 -13.51 -16.92 16.22
C HIS A 298 -14.85 -16.99 16.95
N PRO A 299 -15.30 -15.92 17.64
CA PRO A 299 -16.56 -15.93 18.40
C PRO A 299 -17.80 -16.18 17.53
N LEU A 300 -17.73 -15.85 16.24
CA LEU A 300 -18.79 -16.13 15.25
C LEU A 300 -18.58 -17.43 14.45
N GLY A 301 -17.63 -18.28 14.85
CA GLY A 301 -17.28 -19.53 14.15
C GLY A 301 -16.47 -19.36 12.86
N GLY A 302 -16.25 -18.13 12.40
CA GLY A 302 -15.40 -17.79 11.27
C GLY A 302 -15.64 -16.38 10.73
N ILE A 303 -14.98 -16.07 9.62
CA ILE A 303 -15.10 -14.79 8.91
C ILE A 303 -15.98 -14.99 7.67
N ARG A 304 -17.05 -14.20 7.54
CA ARG A 304 -17.91 -14.22 6.36
C ARG A 304 -17.26 -13.45 5.21
N VAL A 305 -17.36 -13.99 4.01
CA VAL A 305 -16.82 -13.40 2.78
C VAL A 305 -17.96 -12.98 1.86
N HIS A 306 -17.88 -11.75 1.36
CA HIS A 306 -18.68 -11.28 0.24
C HIS A 306 -17.78 -10.96 -0.94
N LEU A 307 -18.22 -11.32 -2.14
CA LEU A 307 -17.53 -11.05 -3.39
C LEU A 307 -18.58 -10.57 -4.39
N SER A 308 -18.96 -9.32 -4.24
CA SER A 308 -20.04 -8.68 -5.01
C SER A 308 -19.76 -7.18 -5.16
N LYS A 309 -20.75 -6.38 -5.56
CA LYS A 309 -20.60 -4.93 -5.70
C LYS A 309 -21.29 -4.24 -4.53
N ARG A 310 -20.56 -3.40 -3.80
CA ARG A 310 -21.10 -2.54 -2.77
C ARG A 310 -20.38 -1.19 -2.77
N ASN A 311 -21.14 -0.11 -2.63
CA ASN A 311 -20.57 1.22 -2.38
C ASN A 311 -19.90 1.25 -0.99
N PRO A 312 -18.75 1.93 -0.81
CA PRO A 312 -17.97 1.88 0.43
C PRO A 312 -18.75 2.13 1.72
N ALA A 313 -19.63 3.14 1.74
CA ALA A 313 -20.35 3.57 2.93
C ALA A 313 -21.84 3.20 2.93
N ALA A 314 -22.31 2.36 2.01
CA ALA A 314 -23.70 1.89 2.03
C ALA A 314 -24.11 1.30 3.40
N LYS A 315 -25.33 1.53 3.86
CA LYS A 315 -25.81 1.06 5.16
C LYS A 315 -25.57 -0.45 5.33
N LEU A 316 -25.17 -0.87 6.52
CA LEU A 316 -25.21 -2.27 6.94
C LEU A 316 -26.63 -2.55 7.44
N ASP A 317 -27.49 -3.00 6.52
CA ASP A 317 -28.94 -3.15 6.72
C ASP A 317 -29.36 -4.55 7.17
N LYS A 318 -28.45 -5.51 7.11
CA LYS A 318 -28.71 -6.88 7.56
C LYS A 318 -28.61 -6.99 9.08
N PRO A 319 -29.57 -7.64 9.77
CA PRO A 319 -29.55 -7.78 11.22
C PRO A 319 -28.24 -8.38 11.77
N GLU A 320 -27.64 -9.34 11.07
CA GLU A 320 -26.37 -9.96 11.49
C GLU A 320 -25.14 -9.05 11.34
N GLN A 321 -25.30 -7.89 10.69
CA GLN A 321 -24.26 -6.88 10.48
C GLN A 321 -24.57 -5.59 11.26
N GLU A 322 -25.71 -5.56 11.95
CA GLU A 322 -26.10 -4.46 12.81
C GLU A 322 -25.02 -4.27 13.89
N ASN A 323 -24.67 -3.01 14.16
CA ASN A 323 -23.62 -2.62 15.10
C ASN A 323 -22.17 -3.05 14.75
N MET A 324 -21.91 -3.58 13.56
CA MET A 324 -20.52 -3.77 13.12
C MET A 324 -19.80 -2.44 12.89
N LEU A 325 -18.49 -2.41 13.14
CA LEU A 325 -17.63 -1.30 12.76
C LEU A 325 -17.32 -1.40 11.27
N LEU A 326 -17.84 -0.46 10.47
CA LEU A 326 -17.46 -0.35 9.07
C LEU A 326 -16.01 0.12 8.94
N VAL A 327 -15.17 -0.68 8.30
CA VAL A 327 -13.79 -0.35 7.93
C VAL A 327 -13.70 -0.34 6.41
N VAL A 328 -13.40 0.81 5.83
CA VAL A 328 -13.30 1.00 4.39
C VAL A 328 -11.84 1.15 4.00
N SER A 329 -11.40 0.39 3.01
CA SER A 329 -10.12 0.64 2.34
C SER A 329 -10.33 1.41 1.04
N TYR A 330 -9.38 2.27 0.70
CA TYR A 330 -9.31 2.91 -0.61
C TYR A 330 -7.90 2.79 -1.19
N ALA A 331 -7.81 2.77 -2.52
CA ALA A 331 -6.54 2.81 -3.22
C ALA A 331 -5.93 4.20 -3.12
N TRP A 332 -4.65 4.29 -2.76
CA TRP A 332 -3.88 5.53 -2.67
C TRP A 332 -2.55 5.42 -3.41
N ASP A 333 -1.94 6.56 -3.75
CA ASP A 333 -0.65 6.73 -4.42
C ASP A 333 0.51 7.02 -3.47
N GLY A 334 1.68 6.44 -3.75
CA GLY A 334 2.91 6.66 -2.98
C GLY A 334 3.39 8.11 -2.98
N ASN A 335 3.22 8.82 -4.10
CA ASN A 335 3.75 10.19 -4.25
C ASN A 335 2.68 11.29 -4.31
N ALA A 336 1.47 11.01 -3.82
CA ALA A 336 0.40 12.01 -3.76
C ALA A 336 -0.14 12.18 -2.33
N LEU A 337 -0.63 13.37 -2.02
CA LEU A 337 -1.48 13.59 -0.85
C LEU A 337 -2.79 12.78 -0.96
N PRO A 338 -3.47 12.51 0.17
CA PRO A 338 -4.77 11.85 0.14
C PRO A 338 -5.75 12.61 -0.75
N GLY A 339 -6.46 11.87 -1.61
CA GLY A 339 -7.36 12.42 -2.61
C GLY A 339 -6.76 12.61 -4.01
N ASN A 340 -5.43 12.67 -4.13
CA ASN A 340 -4.67 12.75 -5.39
C ASN A 340 -5.33 13.68 -6.44
N GLU A 341 -6.03 13.16 -7.44
CA GLU A 341 -6.66 13.96 -8.50
C GLU A 341 -7.79 14.89 -8.00
N PHE A 342 -8.26 14.73 -6.76
CA PHE A 342 -9.09 15.73 -6.07
C PHE A 342 -8.46 17.12 -6.10
N TRP A 343 -7.16 17.23 -5.83
CA TRP A 343 -6.41 18.50 -5.82
C TRP A 343 -6.30 19.12 -7.22
N MET A 344 -6.57 18.33 -8.26
CA MET A 344 -6.66 18.76 -9.66
C MET A 344 -8.09 19.08 -10.08
N LYS A 345 -9.06 19.13 -9.15
CA LYS A 345 -10.49 19.30 -9.37
C LYS A 345 -11.14 18.18 -10.20
N MET A 346 -10.52 16.99 -10.22
CA MET A 346 -11.03 15.83 -10.96
C MET A 346 -11.83 14.91 -10.01
N LEU A 347 -13.06 15.29 -9.69
CA LEU A 347 -13.83 14.71 -8.58
C LEU A 347 -14.42 13.31 -8.83
N LYS A 348 -14.17 12.70 -9.99
CA LYS A 348 -14.73 11.39 -10.38
C LYS A 348 -13.77 10.51 -11.21
N SER A 349 -12.49 10.86 -11.27
CA SER A 349 -11.51 10.14 -12.10
C SER A 349 -11.02 8.86 -11.44
N THR A 350 -10.78 8.90 -10.13
CA THR A 350 -10.06 7.88 -9.37
C THR A 350 -10.77 7.47 -8.09
N GLY A 351 -10.27 6.39 -7.48
CA GLY A 351 -10.76 5.94 -6.17
C GLY A 351 -10.39 6.97 -5.11
N ASP A 352 -9.21 7.56 -5.24
CA ASP A 352 -8.71 8.69 -4.46
C ASP A 352 -9.70 9.86 -4.49
N SER A 353 -10.03 10.37 -5.68
CA SER A 353 -10.92 11.52 -5.80
C SER A 353 -12.31 11.24 -5.25
N SER A 354 -12.86 10.05 -5.52
CA SER A 354 -14.18 9.68 -4.99
C SER A 354 -14.17 9.55 -3.47
N THR A 355 -13.08 9.04 -2.88
CA THR A 355 -12.95 8.90 -1.42
C THR A 355 -12.79 10.26 -0.75
N ALA A 356 -11.96 11.15 -1.30
CA ALA A 356 -11.86 12.53 -0.84
C ALA A 356 -13.21 13.26 -0.88
N CYS A 357 -14.03 12.97 -1.90
CA CYS A 357 -15.35 13.57 -2.02
C CYS A 357 -16.43 12.92 -1.12
N SER A 358 -16.17 11.75 -0.53
CA SER A 358 -17.15 11.03 0.29
C SER A 358 -16.76 10.92 1.77
N THR A 359 -15.60 11.44 2.14
CA THR A 359 -15.00 11.34 3.49
C THR A 359 -14.23 12.61 3.84
N LEU A 360 -13.53 12.61 4.97
CA LEU A 360 -12.68 13.73 5.43
C LEU A 360 -11.17 13.45 5.26
N ILE A 361 -10.77 12.54 4.36
CA ILE A 361 -9.35 12.16 4.21
C ILE A 361 -8.44 13.32 3.78
N THR A 362 -8.98 14.34 3.12
CA THR A 362 -8.22 15.52 2.66
C THR A 362 -7.70 16.39 3.80
N GLU A 363 -8.34 16.29 4.97
CA GLU A 363 -7.96 16.94 6.22
C GLU A 363 -7.32 15.92 7.17
N LEU A 364 -8.00 14.79 7.41
CA LEU A 364 -7.60 13.82 8.44
C LEU A 364 -6.31 13.07 8.10
N HIS A 365 -6.10 12.71 6.83
CA HIS A 365 -4.90 11.98 6.39
C HIS A 365 -3.81 12.92 5.85
N ASN A 366 -4.02 14.23 5.89
CA ASN A 366 -3.12 15.20 5.29
C ASN A 366 -2.11 15.69 6.33
N PRO A 367 -0.80 15.40 6.17
CA PRO A 367 0.23 15.75 7.16
C PRO A 367 0.52 17.25 7.25
N HIS A 368 -0.02 18.06 6.33
CA HIS A 368 0.08 19.52 6.37
C HIS A 368 -1.10 20.19 7.07
N ILE A 369 -2.18 19.44 7.33
CA ILE A 369 -3.39 19.93 8.01
C ILE A 369 -3.50 19.26 9.38
N ASN A 370 -3.51 17.93 9.42
CA ASN A 370 -3.53 17.16 10.66
C ASN A 370 -2.11 16.87 11.15
N THR A 371 -1.43 17.92 11.60
CA THR A 371 -0.04 17.82 12.08
C THR A 371 0.10 17.01 13.36
N ASP A 372 -0.96 16.89 14.15
CA ASP A 372 -0.92 16.27 15.47
C ASP A 372 -0.98 14.74 15.40
N TYR A 373 -1.74 14.18 14.45
CA TYR A 373 -1.91 12.74 14.31
C TYR A 373 -1.32 12.15 13.02
N CYS A 374 -1.30 12.89 11.92
CA CYS A 374 -0.75 12.41 10.65
C CYS A 374 0.72 12.83 10.50
N ASN A 375 1.57 12.31 11.38
CA ASN A 375 3.01 12.64 11.41
C ASN A 375 3.86 11.42 11.77
N GLY A 376 5.17 11.52 11.51
CA GLY A 376 6.14 10.46 11.75
C GLY A 376 6.32 10.09 13.23
N ASN A 377 6.02 10.99 14.18
CA ASN A 377 6.07 10.69 15.61
C ASN A 377 4.88 9.84 16.07
N ASN A 378 3.78 9.79 15.31
CA ASN A 378 2.62 8.93 15.57
C ASN A 378 2.68 7.61 14.78
N LEU A 379 3.89 7.16 14.42
CA LEU A 379 4.09 5.92 13.67
C LEU A 379 3.68 4.70 14.51
N HIS A 380 2.81 3.88 13.91
CA HIS A 380 2.43 2.58 14.44
C HIS A 380 2.99 1.46 13.55
N ILE A 381 3.47 0.39 14.18
CA ILE A 381 3.99 -0.80 13.52
C ILE A 381 2.95 -1.91 13.63
N VAL A 382 2.62 -2.50 12.49
CA VAL A 382 1.80 -3.70 12.41
C VAL A 382 2.71 -4.91 12.57
N SER A 383 2.58 -5.60 13.70
CA SER A 383 3.31 -6.82 14.03
C SER A 383 2.37 -8.03 13.97
N LEU A 384 2.79 -9.09 13.28
CA LEU A 384 2.02 -10.35 13.23
C LEU A 384 1.87 -11.02 14.61
N GLN A 385 2.83 -10.78 15.50
CA GLN A 385 2.87 -11.35 16.84
C GLN A 385 2.19 -10.46 17.87
N HIS A 386 2.35 -9.13 17.76
CA HIS A 386 1.95 -8.19 18.81
C HIS A 386 0.80 -7.26 18.42
N GLY A 387 0.24 -7.39 17.21
CA GLY A 387 -0.81 -6.50 16.72
C GLY A 387 -0.26 -5.14 16.33
N VAL A 388 -1.08 -4.09 16.49
CA VAL A 388 -0.70 -2.71 16.12
C VAL A 388 -0.19 -1.98 17.35
N LEU A 389 1.05 -1.50 17.30
CA LEU A 389 1.72 -0.85 18.43
C LEU A 389 2.35 0.46 18.01
N HIS A 390 2.45 1.41 18.94
CA HIS A 390 3.28 2.58 18.70
C HIS A 390 4.76 2.15 18.54
N ILE A 391 5.52 2.82 17.66
CA ILE A 391 6.92 2.47 17.36
C ILE A 391 7.80 2.37 18.62
N SER A 392 7.57 3.22 19.62
CA SER A 392 8.32 3.17 20.88
C SER A 392 8.05 1.89 21.68
N GLU A 393 6.81 1.39 21.66
CA GLU A 393 6.42 0.17 22.36
C GLU A 393 6.99 -1.05 21.64
N TYR A 394 6.87 -1.07 20.31
CA TYR A 394 7.46 -2.10 19.48
C TYR A 394 8.98 -2.20 19.68
N ALA A 395 9.69 -1.08 19.69
CA ALA A 395 11.13 -1.04 19.94
C ALA A 395 11.50 -1.58 21.34
N LYS A 396 10.73 -1.24 22.38
CA LYS A 396 10.96 -1.77 23.74
C LYS A 396 10.84 -3.29 23.78
N ILE A 397 9.86 -3.87 23.09
CA ILE A 397 9.68 -5.33 23.01
C ILE A 397 10.88 -5.99 22.34
N LEU A 398 11.33 -5.48 21.19
CA LEU A 398 12.48 -6.05 20.48
C LEU A 398 13.78 -5.98 21.30
N LEU A 399 14.01 -4.85 21.99
CA LEU A 399 15.19 -4.69 22.85
C LEU A 399 15.14 -5.61 24.09
N ALA A 400 13.95 -5.95 24.59
CA ALA A 400 13.79 -6.90 25.68
C ALA A 400 14.01 -8.36 25.23
N GLN A 401 13.66 -8.70 23.98
CA GLN A 401 13.88 -10.04 23.40
C GLN A 401 15.33 -10.27 22.93
N SER A 402 16.08 -9.19 22.70
CA SER A 402 17.49 -9.24 22.26
C SER A 402 18.47 -9.35 23.44
N LYS A 403 17.97 -9.34 24.67
CA LYS A 403 18.72 -9.61 25.91
C LYS A 403 18.41 -11.02 26.35
#